data_AF-A0A351MS23-F1
#
_entry.id   AF-A0A351MS23-F1
#
_cell.length_a   1.000
_cell.length_b   1.000
_cell.length_c   1.000
_cell.angle_alpha   90.00
_cell.angle_beta   90.00
_cell.angle_gamma   90.00
#
_symmetry.space_group_name_H-M   'P 1'
#
loop_
_entity.id
_entity.type
_entity.pdbx_description
1 polymer ?
#
loop_
_entity_poly.entity_id
_entity_poly.type
_entity_poly.pdbx_seq_one_letter_code
_entity_poly.pdbx_strand_id
1 'polypeptide(L)' 'PGKCYEMTDNGNNSSVHWDMVCIQRPEYGGGEIIFDGEVIRKDGMFIPKDLQKLNPAYLLGKTR' A
#
# COMPACT_ATOMS: atom_id res chain seq x y z
N PRO A 1 17.28 4.26 2.23
CA PRO A 1 18.37 4.08 3.22
C PRO A 1 18.56 2.58 3.53
N GLY A 2 19.67 1.97 3.11
CA GLY A 2 19.78 0.50 2.99
C GLY A 2 19.86 -0.29 4.30
N LYS A 3 20.31 0.35 5.38
CA LYS A 3 20.52 -0.26 6.70
C LYS A 3 19.56 0.35 7.73
N CYS A 4 18.98 -0.49 8.60
CA CYS A 4 18.19 -0.02 9.74
C CYS A 4 19.06 0.72 10.78
N TYR A 5 18.44 1.59 11.58
CA TYR A 5 19.14 2.22 12.71
C TYR A 5 19.45 1.19 13.80
N GLU A 6 20.56 1.39 14.53
CA GLU A 6 21.04 0.43 15.55
C GLU A 6 20.04 0.20 16.68
N MET A 7 19.29 1.23 17.08
CA MET A 7 18.29 1.14 18.14
C MET A 7 16.94 0.55 17.71
N THR A 8 16.74 0.34 16.40
CA THR A 8 15.51 -0.23 15.82
C THR A 8 15.87 -1.29 14.79
N ASP A 9 16.69 -2.26 15.20
CA ASP A 9 17.14 -3.34 14.34
C ASP A 9 15.96 -4.23 13.91
N ASN A 10 15.84 -4.47 12.60
CA ASN A 10 14.88 -5.38 12.00
C ASN A 10 15.55 -6.53 11.24
N GLY A 11 16.86 -6.69 11.39
CA GLY A 11 17.69 -7.71 10.75
C GLY A 11 18.16 -7.38 9.34
N ASN A 12 17.77 -6.24 8.76
CA ASN A 12 18.19 -5.86 7.41
C ASN A 12 19.62 -5.28 7.40
N ASN A 13 20.57 -6.03 6.83
CA ASN A 13 21.96 -5.59 6.64
C ASN A 13 22.29 -5.45 5.14
N SER A 14 21.99 -4.28 4.59
CA SER A 14 22.25 -3.94 3.19
C SER A 14 22.79 -2.52 3.05
N SER A 15 23.67 -2.29 2.07
CA SER A 15 24.10 -0.95 1.66
C SER A 15 23.17 -0.32 0.62
N VAL A 16 22.29 -1.11 0.00
CA VAL A 16 21.39 -0.69 -1.09
C VAL A 16 19.94 -0.61 -0.58
N HIS A 17 19.24 0.42 -1.01
CA HIS A 17 17.80 0.62 -0.76
C HIS A 17 17.11 1.03 -2.04
N TRP A 18 16.16 0.21 -2.50
CA TRP A 18 15.33 0.52 -3.67
C TRP A 18 13.86 0.55 -3.26
N ASP A 19 13.21 1.66 -3.59
CA ASP A 19 11.75 1.79 -3.51
C ASP A 19 11.16 1.47 -4.88
N MET A 20 10.29 0.47 -4.94
CA MET A 20 9.58 0.08 -6.16
C MET A 20 8.09 0.35 -5.99
N VAL A 21 7.43 0.77 -7.08
CA VAL A 21 5.99 1.01 -7.10
C VAL A 21 5.30 -0.15 -7.82
N CYS A 22 4.35 -0.78 -7.15
CA CYS A 22 3.41 -1.73 -7.76
C CYS A 22 2.05 -1.04 -7.96
N ILE A 23 1.74 -0.66 -9.20
CA ILE A 23 0.48 0.02 -9.51
C ILE A 23 -0.64 -1.02 -9.58
N GLN A 24 -1.51 -1.04 -8.57
CA GLN A 24 -2.61 -2.00 -8.48
C GLN A 24 -3.92 -1.52 -9.09
N ARG A 25 -3.93 -0.55 -10.02
CA ARG A 25 -5.18 -0.18 -10.72
C ARG A 25 -5.45 -1.17 -11.87
N PRO A 26 -6.72 -1.46 -12.23
CA PRO A 26 -7.05 -2.45 -13.27
C PRO A 26 -6.30 -2.24 -14.58
N GLU A 27 -6.13 -0.99 -15.02
CA GLU A 27 -5.47 -0.65 -16.28
C GLU A 27 -3.96 -0.92 -16.30
N TYR A 28 -3.37 -1.27 -15.15
CA TYR A 28 -1.97 -1.69 -15.01
C TYR A 28 -1.83 -3.17 -14.56
N GLY A 29 -2.91 -3.95 -14.64
CA GLY A 29 -2.94 -5.36 -14.23
C GLY A 29 -3.62 -5.63 -12.89
N GLY A 30 -4.01 -4.59 -12.15
CA GLY A 30 -4.79 -4.72 -10.93
C GLY A 30 -4.03 -5.39 -9.78
N GLY A 31 -4.77 -6.07 -8.90
CA GLY A 31 -4.21 -6.94 -7.86
C GLY A 31 -4.83 -6.72 -6.48
N GLU A 32 -4.38 -7.53 -5.52
CA GLU A 32 -4.86 -7.52 -4.14
C GLU A 32 -3.71 -7.31 -3.15
N ILE A 33 -3.98 -6.61 -2.05
CA ILE A 33 -3.15 -6.59 -0.84
C ILE A 33 -3.91 -7.37 0.22
N ILE A 34 -3.30 -8.44 0.72
CA ILE A 34 -3.92 -9.39 1.63
C ILE A 34 -3.09 -9.45 2.92
N PHE A 35 -3.71 -9.16 4.06
CA PHE A 35 -3.11 -9.32 5.39
C PHE A 35 -3.86 -10.40 6.15
N ASP A 36 -3.15 -11.39 6.70
CA ASP A 36 -3.73 -12.47 7.51
C ASP A 36 -4.92 -13.22 6.86
N GLY A 37 -4.93 -13.28 5.52
CA GLY A 37 -6.00 -13.89 4.74
C GLY A 37 -7.16 -12.96 4.37
N GLU A 38 -7.14 -11.71 4.83
CA GLU A 38 -8.16 -10.70 4.51
C GLU A 38 -7.68 -9.72 3.42
N VAL A 39 -8.53 -9.46 2.43
CA VAL A 39 -8.24 -8.50 1.37
C VAL A 39 -8.43 -7.06 1.88
N ILE A 40 -7.33 -6.34 2.04
CA ILE A 40 -7.30 -4.96 2.52
C ILE A 40 -7.53 -3.97 1.37
N ARG A 41 -6.98 -4.29 0.19
CA ARG A 41 -7.11 -3.47 -1.01
C ARG A 41 -7.23 -4.36 -2.23
N LYS A 42 -8.15 -4.03 -3.13
CA LYS A 42 -8.33 -4.69 -4.42
C LYS A 42 -8.42 -3.64 -5.51
N ASP A 43 -7.63 -3.82 -6.56
CA ASP A 43 -7.69 -3.01 -7.77
C ASP A 43 -7.60 -1.49 -7.49
N GLY A 44 -6.76 -1.13 -6.52
CA GLY A 44 -6.53 0.26 -6.16
C GLY A 44 -7.52 0.83 -5.13
N MET A 45 -8.46 0.03 -4.62
CA MET A 45 -9.51 0.46 -3.69
C MET A 45 -9.44 -0.30 -2.37
N PHE A 46 -9.53 0.41 -1.25
CA PHE A 46 -9.63 -0.17 0.09
C PHE A 46 -11.00 -0.83 0.28
N ILE A 47 -11.00 -2.06 0.78
CA ILE A 47 -12.20 -2.91 0.92
C ILE A 47 -12.81 -2.83 2.34
N PRO A 48 -12.04 -2.95 3.44
CA PRO A 48 -12.60 -2.91 4.79
C PRO A 48 -13.37 -1.61 5.05
N LYS A 49 -14.54 -1.72 5.68
CA LYS A 49 -15.47 -0.60 5.89
C LYS A 49 -14.79 0.61 6.53
N ASP A 50 -13.95 0.38 7.52
CA ASP A 50 -13.27 1.44 8.27
C ASP A 50 -12.20 2.15 7.43
N LEU A 51 -11.71 1.51 6.38
CA LEU A 51 -10.70 2.04 5.45
C LEU A 51 -11.31 2.66 4.18
N GLN A 52 -12.61 2.47 3.92
CA GLN A 52 -13.25 2.99 2.69
C GLN A 52 -13.18 4.52 2.57
N LYS A 53 -13.02 5.25 3.67
CA LYS A 53 -12.80 6.70 3.65
C LYS A 53 -11.46 7.12 3.05
N LEU A 54 -10.52 6.18 2.88
CA LEU A 54 -9.25 6.41 2.18
C LEU A 54 -9.39 6.28 0.65
N ASN A 55 -10.56 5.91 0.15
CA ASN A 55 -10.80 5.80 -1.29
C ASN A 55 -11.04 7.16 -1.95
N PRO A 56 -10.72 7.31 -3.25
CA PRO A 56 -10.87 8.56 -3.98
C PRO A 56 -12.26 9.19 -3.88
N ALA A 57 -13.33 8.39 -3.89
CA ALA A 57 -14.70 8.88 -3.81
C ALA A 57 -14.99 9.69 -2.53
N TYR A 58 -14.33 9.36 -1.41
CA TYR A 58 -14.46 10.08 -0.16
C TYR A 58 -13.51 11.28 -0.09
N LEU A 59 -12.26 11.11 -0.57
CA LEU A 59 -11.21 12.13 -0.45
C LEU A 59 -11.32 13.27 -1.47
N LEU A 60 -11.74 12.96 -2.71
CA LEU A 60 -11.84 13.92 -3.80
C LEU A 60 -13.24 14.56 -3.89
N GLY A 61 -14.20 14.05 -3.12
CA GLY A 61 -15.58 14.55 -3.09
C GLY A 61 -16.31 14.49 -4.43
N LYS A 62 -17.55 14.99 -4.48
CA LYS A 62 -18.18 15.34 -5.76
C LYS A 62 -17.43 16.57 -6.28
N THR A 63 -16.91 16.48 -7.50
CA THR A 63 -16.41 17.64 -8.27
C THR A 63 -17.38 18.80 -8.08
N ARG A 64 -16.90 19.91 -7.50
CA ARG A 64 -17.68 21.16 -7.46
C ARG A 64 -17.92 21.66 -8.87
#